data_AF-A0A7C7WUL0-F1
#
_entry.id   AF-A0A7C7WUL0-F1
#
_cell.length_a   1.000
_cell.length_b   1.000
_cell.length_c   1.000
_cell.angle_alpha   90.00
_cell.angle_beta   90.00
_cell.angle_gamma   90.00
#
_symmetry.space_group_name_H-M   'P 1'
#
loop_
_entity.id
_entity.type
_entity.pdbx_description
1 polymer ?
#
loop_
_entity_poly.entity_id
_entity_poly.type
_entity_poly.pdbx_seq_one_letter_code
_entity_poly.pdbx_strand_id
1 'polypeptide(L)'
;MLGYFGGKGSEPGKLSTPHGLWWDARTGRTPALVVADRANKRLQYFDVNGNHLSFVEDFLFPADIDIRGDVMLVADLHARLTLLDKDNKVITHLGDDKKWRANVLANNFKLRSQPKRWENGRFIHPHDACFDHDGNILVVEWVMVGRASLLRHVG
;
A
#
# COMPACT_ATOMS: atom_id res chain seq x y z
N MET A 1 -6.07 -23.02 22.21
CA MET A 1 -7.03 -22.08 21.58
C MET A 1 -6.23 -21.20 20.63
N LEU A 2 -6.61 -21.11 19.35
CA LEU A 2 -6.06 -20.11 18.44
C LEU A 2 -6.82 -18.80 18.70
N GLY A 3 -6.11 -17.72 19.05
CA GLY A 3 -6.70 -16.41 19.30
C GLY A 3 -7.08 -15.68 18.01
N TYR A 4 -7.91 -14.64 18.12
CA TYR A 4 -8.18 -13.68 17.06
C TYR A 4 -8.15 -12.26 17.64
N PHE A 5 -7.77 -11.29 16.83
CA PHE A 5 -7.81 -9.88 17.18
C PHE A 5 -8.34 -9.07 15.98
N GLY A 6 -8.55 -7.77 16.17
CA GLY A 6 -9.17 -6.91 15.17
C GLY A 6 -10.68 -6.73 15.39
N GLY A 7 -11.42 -6.72 14.27
CA GLY A 7 -12.85 -6.43 14.20
C GLY A 7 -13.13 -5.09 13.54
N LYS A 8 -14.35 -4.91 13.01
CA LYS A 8 -14.73 -3.73 12.24
C LYS A 8 -14.67 -2.46 13.09
N GLY A 9 -14.00 -1.42 12.61
CA GLY A 9 -14.00 -0.09 13.23
C GLY A 9 -12.79 0.76 12.87
N SER A 10 -12.69 1.94 13.49
CA SER A 10 -11.61 2.93 13.32
C SER A 10 -10.76 3.13 14.57
N GLU A 11 -11.14 2.54 15.71
CA GLU A 11 -10.39 2.63 16.96
C GLU A 11 -9.06 1.83 16.91
N PRO A 12 -8.10 2.11 17.80
CA PRO A 12 -6.91 1.28 17.98
C PRO A 12 -7.26 -0.21 18.10
N GLY A 13 -6.67 -1.01 17.21
CA GLY A 13 -6.90 -2.45 17.15
C GLY A 13 -8.23 -2.87 16.48
N LYS A 14 -8.97 -1.93 15.89
CA LYS A 14 -10.08 -2.20 14.96
C LYS A 14 -9.65 -1.85 13.53
N LEU A 15 -10.17 -2.59 12.57
CA LEU A 15 -9.76 -2.54 11.17
C LEU A 15 -10.99 -2.30 10.29
N SER A 16 -10.77 -1.68 9.14
CA SER A 16 -11.80 -1.47 8.12
C SER A 16 -11.26 -1.88 6.76
N THR A 17 -11.75 -3.01 6.25
CA THR A 17 -11.23 -3.66 5.03
C THR A 17 -9.73 -3.97 5.14
N PRO A 18 -9.27 -4.69 6.18
CA PRO A 18 -7.85 -5.04 6.29
C PRO A 18 -7.41 -5.77 5.02
N HIS A 19 -6.25 -5.40 4.50
CA HIS A 19 -5.73 -5.94 3.26
C HIS A 19 -4.36 -6.56 3.44
N GLY A 20 -3.31 -6.07 2.80
CA GLY A 20 -1.95 -6.57 2.97
C GLY A 20 -1.52 -6.62 4.43
N LEU A 21 -0.89 -7.73 4.79
CA LEU A 21 -0.31 -7.98 6.08
C LEU A 21 1.17 -8.27 5.87
N TRP A 22 2.02 -7.63 6.64
CA TRP A 22 3.46 -7.83 6.53
C TRP A 22 4.12 -7.89 7.89
N TRP A 23 5.16 -8.70 8.02
CA TRP A 23 5.97 -8.74 9.22
C TRP A 23 7.12 -7.76 9.07
N ASP A 24 7.00 -6.59 9.69
CA ASP A 24 8.03 -5.55 9.64
C ASP A 24 9.12 -5.86 10.65
N ALA A 25 10.22 -6.42 10.15
CA ALA A 25 11.44 -6.73 10.91
C ALA A 25 12.63 -5.88 10.45
N ARG A 26 12.40 -4.64 9.97
CA ARG A 26 13.47 -3.73 9.57
C ARG A 26 14.49 -3.52 10.70
N THR A 27 15.74 -3.24 10.33
CA THR A 27 16.84 -3.23 11.30
C THR A 27 16.64 -2.10 12.32
N GLY A 28 16.90 -2.39 13.61
CA GLY A 28 16.83 -1.39 14.68
C GLY A 28 15.45 -1.17 15.30
N ARG A 29 14.42 -1.97 14.95
CA ARG A 29 13.11 -1.94 15.61
C ARG A 29 12.70 -3.32 16.13
N THR A 30 11.77 -3.34 17.09
CA THR A 30 11.10 -4.58 17.50
C THR A 30 10.19 -5.07 16.37
N PRO A 31 10.32 -6.33 15.91
CA PRO A 31 9.46 -6.85 14.85
C PRO A 31 7.99 -6.83 15.23
N ALA A 32 7.14 -6.45 14.28
CA ALA A 32 5.71 -6.29 14.49
C ALA A 32 4.92 -6.58 13.21
N LEU A 33 3.67 -6.99 13.37
CA LEU A 33 2.75 -7.15 12.24
C LEU A 33 2.24 -5.78 11.84
N VAL A 34 2.46 -5.39 10.59
CA VAL A 34 1.82 -4.23 9.98
C VAL A 34 0.66 -4.68 9.11
N VAL A 35 -0.47 -4.00 9.22
CA VAL A 35 -1.69 -4.28 8.45
C VAL A 35 -2.08 -3.02 7.68
N ALA A 36 -2.32 -3.18 6.38
CA ALA A 36 -2.97 -2.16 5.56
C ALA A 36 -4.44 -2.03 5.99
N ASP A 37 -4.71 -1.06 6.84
CA ASP A 37 -6.06 -0.71 7.32
C ASP A 37 -6.74 0.21 6.29
N ARG A 38 -6.99 -0.39 5.13
CA ARG A 38 -7.31 0.26 3.85
C ARG A 38 -8.36 1.35 3.93
N ALA A 39 -9.54 1.04 4.44
CA ALA A 39 -10.66 1.97 4.41
C ALA A 39 -10.55 3.06 5.51
N ASN A 40 -9.70 2.84 6.52
CA ASN A 40 -9.29 3.87 7.47
C ASN A 40 -8.07 4.68 6.99
N LYS A 41 -7.52 4.38 5.80
CA LYS A 41 -6.46 5.14 5.14
C LYS A 41 -5.15 5.23 5.93
N ARG A 42 -4.80 4.13 6.60
CA ARG A 42 -3.64 4.04 7.48
C ARG A 42 -3.02 2.65 7.45
N LEU A 43 -1.81 2.53 7.98
CA LEU A 43 -1.27 1.27 8.44
C LEU A 43 -1.46 1.16 9.96
N GLN A 44 -1.66 -0.06 10.44
CA GLN A 44 -1.66 -0.36 11.87
C GLN A 44 -0.61 -1.39 12.22
N TYR A 45 0.16 -1.11 13.27
CA TYR A 45 1.12 -2.05 13.84
C TYR A 45 0.50 -2.81 15.02
N PHE A 46 0.82 -4.09 15.09
CA PHE A 46 0.41 -5.01 16.14
C PHE A 46 1.58 -5.84 16.65
N ASP A 47 1.58 -6.16 17.93
CA ASP A 47 2.52 -7.14 18.48
C ASP A 47 2.14 -8.57 18.10
N VAL A 48 2.97 -9.55 18.51
CA VAL A 48 2.75 -10.98 18.29
C VAL A 48 1.44 -11.52 18.91
N ASN A 49 0.86 -10.80 19.87
CA ASN A 49 -0.38 -11.17 20.54
C ASN A 49 -1.60 -10.46 19.94
N GLY A 50 -1.43 -9.61 18.93
CA GLY A 50 -2.49 -8.85 18.30
C GLY A 50 -2.88 -7.57 19.05
N ASN A 51 -2.06 -7.10 19.99
CA ASN A 51 -2.29 -5.80 20.63
C ASN A 51 -1.85 -4.68 19.69
N HIS A 52 -2.67 -3.64 19.58
CA HIS A 52 -2.33 -2.46 18.81
C HIS A 52 -1.09 -1.76 19.40
N LEU A 53 -0.18 -1.34 18.53
CA LEU A 53 1.03 -0.62 18.89
C LEU A 53 1.00 0.85 18.42
N SER A 54 0.71 1.08 17.15
CA SER A 54 0.74 2.42 16.56
C SER A 54 0.03 2.50 15.22
N PHE A 55 -0.22 3.74 14.77
CA PHE A 55 -0.67 4.07 13.43
C PHE A 55 0.47 4.63 12.56
N VAL A 56 0.34 4.47 11.25
CA VAL A 56 1.03 5.29 10.24
C VAL A 56 -0.04 5.83 9.31
N GLU A 57 -0.07 7.14 9.14
CA GLU A 57 -1.15 7.86 8.44
C GLU A 57 -0.69 8.34 7.05
N ASP A 58 -1.51 9.17 6.40
CA ASP A 58 -1.27 9.78 5.07
C ASP A 58 -1.26 8.79 3.89
N PHE A 59 -2.14 7.77 3.96
CA PHE A 59 -2.46 6.92 2.82
C PHE A 59 -3.78 7.34 2.18
N LEU A 60 -4.02 6.91 0.94
CA LEU A 60 -5.30 7.14 0.28
C LEU A 60 -6.21 5.93 0.39
N PHE A 61 -5.65 4.72 0.23
CA PHE A 61 -6.31 3.43 0.28
C PHE A 61 -5.28 2.27 0.21
N PRO A 62 -4.47 2.05 1.27
CA PRO A 62 -3.36 1.10 1.23
C PRO A 62 -3.86 -0.33 0.97
N ALA A 63 -3.16 -1.05 0.10
CA ALA A 63 -3.56 -2.36 -0.39
C ALA A 63 -2.57 -3.44 -0.02
N ASP A 64 -1.29 -3.28 -0.32
CA ASP A 64 -0.27 -4.27 0.00
C ASP A 64 1.04 -3.62 0.45
N ILE A 65 1.91 -4.41 1.07
CA ILE A 65 3.16 -3.97 1.69
C ILE A 65 4.27 -4.94 1.31
N ASP A 66 5.41 -4.39 0.89
CA ASP A 66 6.67 -5.13 0.76
C ASP A 66 7.81 -4.31 1.38
N ILE A 67 8.91 -4.97 1.76
CA ILE A 67 10.06 -4.33 2.40
C ILE A 67 11.36 -4.79 1.76
N ARG A 68 12.23 -3.84 1.40
CA ARG A 68 13.61 -4.08 0.97
C ARG A 68 14.58 -3.22 1.78
N GLY A 69 15.37 -3.89 2.63
CA GLY A 69 16.25 -3.19 3.57
C GLY A 69 15.42 -2.32 4.52
N ASP A 70 15.70 -1.02 4.54
CA ASP A 70 14.99 -0.05 5.40
C ASP A 70 13.74 0.57 4.74
N VAL A 71 13.55 0.32 3.44
CA VAL A 71 12.46 0.92 2.67
C VAL A 71 11.24 0.01 2.69
N MET A 72 10.12 0.55 3.12
CA MET A 72 8.80 -0.06 2.97
C MET A 72 8.12 0.50 1.73
N LEU A 73 7.61 -0.39 0.89
CA LEU A 73 6.77 -0.09 -0.26
C LEU A 73 5.32 -0.40 0.10
N VAL A 74 4.42 0.52 -0.19
CA VAL A 74 2.98 0.35 -0.03
C VAL A 74 2.28 0.62 -1.35
N ALA A 75 1.54 -0.37 -1.85
CA ALA A 75 0.61 -0.17 -2.95
C ALA A 75 -0.58 0.65 -2.43
N ASP A 76 -0.67 1.93 -2.79
CA ASP A 76 -1.69 2.85 -2.31
C ASP A 76 -2.75 3.06 -3.39
N LEU A 77 -3.81 2.23 -3.32
CA LEU A 77 -4.72 1.87 -4.43
C LEU A 77 -5.29 3.04 -5.22
N HIS A 78 -5.37 4.23 -4.63
CA HIS A 78 -5.82 5.43 -5.34
C HIS A 78 -4.67 6.08 -6.13
N ALA A 79 -4.21 5.37 -7.14
CA ALA A 79 -3.30 5.82 -8.20
C ALA A 79 -1.90 6.27 -7.76
N ARG A 80 -1.31 5.66 -6.72
CA ARG A 80 0.10 5.90 -6.35
C ARG A 80 0.75 4.70 -5.67
N LEU A 81 2.07 4.73 -5.55
CA LEU A 81 2.80 3.95 -4.55
C LEU A 81 3.34 4.87 -3.48
N THR A 82 3.46 4.40 -2.25
CA THR A 82 4.07 5.14 -1.15
C THR A 82 5.31 4.41 -0.68
N LEU A 83 6.45 5.10 -0.64
CA LEU A 83 7.68 4.59 -0.04
C LEU A 83 7.90 5.25 1.32
N LEU A 84 8.21 4.44 2.34
CA LEU A 84 8.53 4.91 3.69
C LEU A 84 9.96 4.52 4.08
N ASP A 85 10.60 5.37 4.87
CA ASP A 85 11.89 5.08 5.50
C ASP A 85 11.73 4.18 6.75
N LYS A 86 12.86 3.83 7.37
CA LYS A 86 12.93 3.00 8.58
C LYS A 86 12.09 3.52 9.76
N ASP A 87 11.83 4.83 9.79
CA ASP A 87 11.11 5.51 10.86
C ASP A 87 9.64 5.78 10.47
N ASN A 88 9.14 5.11 9.41
CA ASN A 88 7.80 5.24 8.83
C ASN A 88 7.50 6.64 8.27
N LYS A 89 8.52 7.44 7.93
CA LYS A 89 8.31 8.73 7.25
C LYS A 89 8.25 8.51 5.75
N VAL A 90 7.38 9.25 5.08
CA VAL A 90 7.26 9.21 3.62
C VAL A 90 8.59 9.66 2.99
N ILE A 91 9.20 8.78 2.22
CA ILE A 91 10.29 9.12 1.29
C ILE A 91 9.68 9.82 0.08
N THR A 92 8.68 9.19 -0.54
CA THR A 92 7.99 9.73 -1.71
C THR A 92 6.67 9.01 -2.00
N HIS A 93 5.83 9.67 -2.80
CA HIS A 93 4.66 9.07 -3.43
C HIS A 93 4.88 8.97 -4.94
N LEU A 94 5.15 7.77 -5.46
CA LEU A 94 5.39 7.55 -6.87
C LEU A 94 4.08 7.61 -7.66
N GLY A 95 4.05 8.40 -8.74
CA GLY A 95 2.90 8.53 -9.63
C GLY A 95 1.75 9.39 -9.09
N ASP A 96 1.88 10.01 -7.91
CA ASP A 96 0.83 10.82 -7.31
C ASP A 96 0.58 12.11 -8.12
N ASP A 97 -0.62 12.20 -8.71
CA ASP A 97 -1.14 13.39 -9.38
C ASP A 97 -2.62 13.54 -9.00
N LYS A 98 -2.96 14.66 -8.37
CA LYS A 98 -4.32 14.94 -7.87
C LYS A 98 -5.36 14.97 -8.99
N LYS A 99 -5.02 15.55 -10.16
CA LYS A 99 -5.95 15.67 -11.30
C LYS A 99 -6.18 14.31 -11.94
N TRP A 100 -5.12 13.52 -12.11
CA TRP A 100 -5.23 12.18 -12.63
C TRP A 100 -6.01 11.25 -11.69
N ARG A 101 -5.70 11.30 -10.39
CA ARG A 101 -6.45 10.55 -9.38
C ARG A 101 -7.94 10.88 -9.41
N ALA A 102 -8.31 12.15 -9.54
CA ALA A 102 -9.72 12.52 -9.67
C ALA A 102 -10.39 11.82 -10.88
N ASN A 103 -9.70 11.73 -12.03
CA ASN A 103 -10.19 10.98 -13.21
C ASN A 103 -10.23 9.46 -12.97
N VAL A 104 -9.24 8.89 -12.28
CA VAL A 104 -9.20 7.47 -11.90
C VAL A 104 -10.39 7.09 -11.03
N LEU A 105 -10.73 7.93 -10.04
CA LEU A 105 -11.78 7.67 -9.05
C LEU A 105 -13.19 8.04 -9.53
N ALA A 106 -13.30 8.79 -10.63
CA ALA A 106 -14.58 9.23 -11.18
C ALA A 106 -15.44 8.07 -11.70
N ASN A 107 -16.76 8.32 -11.74
CA ASN A 107 -17.75 7.45 -12.39
C ASN A 107 -17.68 5.98 -11.93
N ASN A 108 -17.56 5.76 -10.61
CA ASN A 108 -17.41 4.42 -10.03
C ASN A 108 -16.24 3.63 -10.64
N PHE A 109 -15.06 4.27 -10.68
CA PHE A 109 -13.81 3.70 -11.21
C PHE A 109 -13.87 3.28 -12.69
N LYS A 110 -14.67 3.96 -13.52
CA LYS A 110 -14.90 3.58 -14.94
C LYS A 110 -13.62 3.38 -15.74
N LEU A 111 -12.58 4.17 -15.43
CA LEU A 111 -11.29 4.14 -16.13
C LEU A 111 -10.63 2.75 -16.08
N ARG A 112 -10.90 1.92 -15.05
CA ARG A 112 -10.41 0.54 -14.92
C ARG A 112 -10.82 -0.38 -16.09
N SER A 113 -11.84 0.00 -16.85
CA SER A 113 -12.37 -0.75 -18.00
C SER A 113 -11.99 -0.15 -19.36
N GLN A 114 -11.12 0.86 -19.39
CA GLN A 114 -10.86 1.68 -20.58
C GLN A 114 -9.35 1.76 -20.90
N PRO A 115 -8.72 0.65 -21.32
CA PRO A 115 -7.26 0.58 -21.55
C PRO A 115 -6.74 1.62 -22.54
N LYS A 116 -7.55 2.01 -23.54
CA LYS A 116 -7.19 3.07 -24.50
C LYS A 116 -7.02 4.47 -23.88
N ARG A 117 -7.50 4.68 -22.65
CA ARG A 117 -7.39 5.95 -21.91
C ARG A 117 -6.31 5.91 -20.83
N TRP A 118 -5.60 4.79 -20.67
CA TRP A 118 -4.52 4.71 -19.69
C TRP A 118 -3.29 5.43 -20.21
N GLU A 119 -2.72 6.30 -19.39
CA GLU A 119 -1.52 7.05 -19.72
C GLU A 119 -0.28 6.28 -19.25
N ASN A 120 0.77 6.26 -20.08
CA ASN A 120 2.05 5.65 -19.72
C ASN A 120 2.64 6.34 -18.49
N GLY A 121 3.21 5.56 -17.57
CA GLY A 121 3.79 6.08 -16.33
C GLY A 121 2.76 6.53 -15.28
N ARG A 122 1.46 6.37 -15.54
CA ARG A 122 0.40 6.68 -14.57
C ARG A 122 -0.31 5.43 -14.06
N PHE A 123 -0.45 5.34 -12.74
CA PHE A 123 -1.19 4.27 -12.09
C PHE A 123 -2.70 4.49 -12.18
N ILE A 124 -3.45 3.39 -12.28
CA ILE A 124 -4.91 3.36 -12.16
C ILE A 124 -5.25 2.88 -10.75
N HIS A 125 -5.01 1.60 -10.44
CA HIS A 125 -5.32 1.04 -9.12
C HIS A 125 -4.23 0.03 -8.71
N PRO A 126 -3.04 0.48 -8.28
CA PRO A 126 -1.97 -0.39 -7.82
C PRO A 126 -2.43 -1.15 -6.58
N HIS A 127 -2.58 -2.46 -6.72
CA HIS A 127 -3.20 -3.28 -5.69
C HIS A 127 -2.17 -4.12 -4.93
N ASP A 128 -1.08 -4.48 -5.61
CA ASP A 128 0.05 -5.18 -5.04
C ASP A 128 1.32 -4.68 -5.78
N ALA A 129 2.41 -4.56 -5.04
CA ALA A 129 3.69 -4.16 -5.56
C ALA A 129 4.82 -4.71 -4.69
N CYS A 130 5.88 -5.21 -5.33
CA CYS A 130 7.05 -5.75 -4.64
C CYS A 130 8.35 -5.30 -5.30
N PHE A 131 9.42 -5.32 -4.53
CA PHE A 131 10.77 -5.15 -5.04
C PHE A 131 11.27 -6.43 -5.69
N ASP A 132 12.04 -6.29 -6.76
CA ASP A 132 12.94 -7.34 -7.20
C ASP A 132 14.33 -7.22 -6.55
N HIS A 133 15.21 -8.17 -6.87
CA HIS A 133 16.58 -8.23 -6.34
C HIS A 133 17.37 -6.94 -6.63
N ASP A 134 17.19 -6.37 -7.82
CA ASP A 134 17.92 -5.19 -8.30
C ASP A 134 17.32 -3.88 -7.78
N GLY A 135 16.23 -3.97 -7.01
CA GLY A 135 15.52 -2.83 -6.42
C GLY A 135 14.51 -2.19 -7.36
N ASN A 136 14.23 -2.79 -8.53
CA ASN A 136 13.08 -2.38 -9.33
C ASN A 136 11.79 -2.71 -8.59
N ILE A 137 10.69 -2.07 -8.99
CA ILE A 137 9.37 -2.33 -8.42
C ILE A 137 8.48 -2.93 -9.50
N LEU A 138 7.96 -4.13 -9.23
CA LEU A 138 6.87 -4.73 -9.99
C LEU A 138 5.56 -4.30 -9.35
N VAL A 139 4.61 -3.85 -10.18
CA VAL A 139 3.31 -3.37 -9.72
C VAL A 139 2.23 -4.10 -10.51
N VAL A 140 1.24 -4.66 -9.81
CA VAL A 140 0.04 -5.20 -10.44
C VAL A 140 -1.19 -4.39 -10.06
N GLU A 141 -2.06 -4.16 -11.03
CA GLU A 141 -3.16 -3.24 -10.89
C GLU A 141 -4.52 -3.93 -10.99
N TRP A 142 -5.44 -3.51 -10.13
CA TRP A 142 -6.83 -3.91 -10.12
C TRP A 142 -7.60 -3.21 -11.26
N VAL A 143 -7.37 -3.65 -12.49
CA VAL A 143 -8.03 -3.19 -13.72
C VAL A 143 -8.63 -4.37 -14.48
N MET A 144 -9.62 -4.14 -15.34
CA MET A 144 -10.44 -5.20 -15.93
C MET A 144 -9.66 -6.25 -16.74
N VAL A 145 -8.62 -5.83 -17.44
CA VAL A 145 -7.79 -6.72 -18.28
C VAL A 145 -6.50 -7.15 -17.58
N GLY A 146 -6.31 -6.76 -16.32
CA GLY A 146 -5.03 -6.83 -15.63
C GLY A 146 -3.99 -5.88 -16.22
N ARG A 147 -3.04 -5.44 -15.39
CA ARG A 147 -1.84 -4.72 -15.86
C ARG A 147 -0.72 -4.97 -14.88
N ALA A 148 0.45 -5.34 -15.41
CA ALA A 148 1.70 -5.40 -14.68
C ALA A 148 2.64 -4.31 -15.24
N SER A 149 3.28 -3.56 -14.35
CA SER A 149 4.22 -2.50 -14.70
C SER A 149 5.54 -2.74 -13.98
N LEU A 150 6.66 -2.50 -14.66
CA LEU A 150 8.00 -2.51 -14.08
C LEU A 150 8.50 -1.07 -13.96
N LEU A 151 8.75 -0.62 -12.74
CA LEU A 151 9.44 0.63 -12.45
C LEU A 151 10.92 0.30 -12.24
N ARG A 152 11.77 0.79 -13.14
CA ARG A 152 13.21 0.56 -13.04
C ARG A 152 13.83 1.44 -11.98
N HIS A 153 14.65 0.84 -11.12
CA HIS A 153 15.53 1.59 -10.24
C HIS A 153 16.62 2.23 -11.10
N VAL A 154 16.69 3.56 -11.04
CA VAL A 154 17.73 4.37 -11.65
C VAL A 154 18.51 4.97 -10.49
N GLY A 155 19.80 4.66 -10.41
CA GLY A 155 20.64 4.82 -9.22
C GLY A 155 20.63 6.19 -8.55
#